data_AF-A0A6J2XF68-F1
#
_entry.id   AF-A0A6J2XF68-F1
#
_cell.length_a   1.000
_cell.length_b   1.000
_cell.length_c   1.000
_cell.angle_alpha   90.00
_cell.angle_beta   90.00
_cell.angle_gamma   90.00
#
_symmetry.space_group_name_H-M   'P 1'
#
loop_
_entity.id
_entity.type
_entity.pdbx_description
1 polymer ?
#
loop_
_entity_poly.entity_id
_entity_poly.type
_entity_poly.pdbx_seq_one_letter_code
_entity_poly.pdbx_strand_id
1 'polypeptide(L)'
;MKAYLVSVLFVLIIHSSTSDQSKSIVRARVDSCAGCQLNRLAEVRAFIYEDIPKYENVEWKKIQGHPPELIFFNEADEEVERHLLEKLNRQACNKLLEKRGFKLKDSNEIGKEL
;
A
#
# COMPACT_ATOMS: atom_id res chain seq x y z
N MET A 1 -20.06 -54.12 24.43
CA MET A 1 -20.68 -52.95 25.10
C MET A 1 -19.62 -51.87 25.30
N LYS A 2 -19.95 -50.64 24.88
CA LYS A 2 -19.27 -49.35 25.14
C LYS A 2 -17.95 -49.15 24.37
N ALA A 3 -17.96 -48.57 23.17
CA ALA A 3 -18.28 -47.17 22.79
C ALA A 3 -16.97 -46.42 22.53
N TYR A 4 -16.76 -46.17 21.24
CA TYR A 4 -15.87 -45.22 20.62
C TYR A 4 -15.66 -43.97 21.49
N LEU A 5 -14.50 -43.90 22.15
CA LEU A 5 -13.99 -42.63 22.64
C LEU A 5 -13.23 -42.03 21.47
N VAL A 6 -14.02 -41.47 20.56
CA VAL A 6 -13.58 -40.62 19.47
C VAL A 6 -12.78 -39.50 20.12
N SER A 7 -11.47 -39.70 20.22
CA SER A 7 -10.52 -38.62 20.45
C SER A 7 -10.53 -37.80 19.18
N VAL A 8 -11.59 -37.01 19.03
CA VAL A 8 -11.60 -35.80 18.23
C VAL A 8 -10.53 -34.95 18.88
N LEU A 9 -9.29 -35.18 18.46
CA LEU A 9 -8.26 -34.17 18.49
C LEU A 9 -8.89 -33.03 17.72
N PHE A 10 -9.50 -32.13 18.49
CA PHE A 10 -10.15 -30.92 18.04
C PHE A 10 -9.00 -30.13 17.43
N VAL A 11 -8.76 -30.39 16.14
CA VAL A 11 -7.90 -29.58 15.31
C VAL A 11 -8.55 -28.23 15.40
N LEU A 12 -8.04 -27.39 16.29
CA LEU A 12 -8.20 -25.94 16.28
C LEU A 12 -7.54 -25.49 14.98
N ILE A 13 -8.20 -25.83 13.86
CA ILE A 13 -8.11 -25.06 12.64
C ILE A 13 -8.80 -23.77 13.05
N ILE A 14 -8.01 -22.89 13.65
CA ILE A 14 -8.26 -21.47 13.66
C ILE A 14 -8.29 -21.11 12.19
N HIS A 15 -9.44 -21.33 11.56
CA HIS A 15 -9.82 -20.63 10.36
C HIS A 15 -9.92 -19.20 10.85
N SER A 16 -8.80 -18.48 10.75
CA SER A 16 -8.84 -17.02 10.75
C SER A 16 -9.83 -16.70 9.65
N SER A 17 -11.06 -16.36 10.04
CA SER A 17 -12.05 -15.79 9.17
C SER A 17 -11.38 -14.53 8.64
N THR A 18 -10.73 -14.64 7.48
CA THR A 18 -10.39 -13.49 6.67
C THR A 18 -11.74 -12.95 6.26
N SER A 19 -12.33 -12.11 7.11
CA SER A 19 -13.39 -11.23 6.70
C SER A 19 -12.77 -10.35 5.62
N ASP A 20 -12.89 -10.82 4.38
CA ASP A 20 -12.82 -10.05 3.15
C ASP A 20 -14.00 -9.07 3.18
N GLN A 21 -13.99 -8.19 4.19
CA GLN A 21 -14.56 -6.89 3.99
C GLN A 21 -13.65 -6.30 2.93
N SER A 22 -14.17 -6.16 1.73
CA SER A 22 -13.62 -5.29 0.71
C SER A 22 -13.52 -3.88 1.31
N LYS A 23 -12.51 -3.66 2.15
CA LYS A 23 -12.22 -2.36 2.77
C LYS A 23 -11.94 -1.47 1.58
N SER A 24 -12.87 -0.58 1.28
CA SER A 24 -12.76 0.38 0.18
C SER A 24 -11.48 1.18 0.42
N ILE A 25 -10.48 0.97 -0.44
CA ILE A 25 -9.25 1.75 -0.39
C ILE A 25 -9.56 3.13 -0.96
N VAL A 26 -9.33 4.17 -0.18
CA VAL A 26 -9.64 5.56 -0.58
C VAL A 26 -8.42 6.47 -0.60
N ARG A 27 -7.37 6.13 0.16
CA ARG A 27 -6.15 6.92 0.28
C ARG A 27 -4.92 6.02 0.25
N ALA A 28 -3.82 6.53 -0.28
CA ALA A 28 -2.52 5.86 -0.21
C ALA A 28 -1.44 6.81 0.29
N ARG A 29 -0.43 6.26 0.95
CA ARG A 29 0.74 7.00 1.43
C ARG A 29 2.00 6.24 1.08
N VAL A 30 2.98 6.95 0.56
CA VAL A 30 4.34 6.44 0.49
C VAL A 30 5.11 6.90 1.72
N ASP A 31 5.68 5.96 2.47
CA ASP A 31 6.58 6.25 3.58
C ASP A 31 8.00 5.94 3.13
N SER A 32 8.90 6.93 3.13
CA SER A 32 10.31 6.67 2.80
C SER A 32 11.27 7.69 3.41
N CYS A 33 12.52 7.27 3.60
CA CYS A 33 13.61 8.22 3.79
C CYS A 33 13.85 9.01 2.50
N ALA A 34 13.99 10.34 2.59
CA ALA A 34 14.38 11.18 1.46
C ALA A 34 15.88 11.08 1.12
N GLY A 35 16.65 10.36 1.94
CA GLY A 35 18.11 10.30 1.89
C GLY A 35 18.67 9.11 1.09
N CYS A 36 19.81 8.61 1.56
CA CYS A 36 20.71 7.70 0.82
C CYS A 36 20.04 6.45 0.21
N GLN A 37 19.03 5.89 0.85
CA GLN A 37 18.35 4.68 0.37
C GLN A 37 17.55 4.95 -0.90
N LEU A 38 16.77 6.04 -0.92
CA LEU A 38 15.99 6.42 -2.09
C LEU A 38 16.88 6.82 -3.28
N ASN A 39 18.07 7.38 -3.02
CA ASN A 39 19.04 7.72 -4.05
C ASN A 39 19.57 6.50 -4.82
N ARG A 40 19.56 5.30 -4.21
CA ARG A 40 19.98 4.06 -4.87
C ARG A 40 18.85 3.43 -5.71
N LEU A 41 17.61 3.86 -5.47
CA LEU A 41 16.40 3.35 -6.11
C LEU A 41 15.84 4.40 -7.06
N ALA A 42 16.56 4.68 -8.15
CA ALA A 42 16.23 5.76 -9.09
C ALA A 42 14.77 5.68 -9.61
N GLU A 43 14.29 4.48 -9.91
CA GLU A 43 12.92 4.22 -10.35
C GLU A 43 11.87 4.59 -9.29
N VAL A 44 12.09 4.15 -8.04
CA VAL A 44 11.20 4.45 -6.92
C VAL A 44 11.26 5.94 -6.58
N ARG A 45 12.45 6.56 -6.69
CA ARG A 45 12.63 8.00 -6.52
C ARG A 45 11.82 8.77 -7.55
N ALA A 46 11.92 8.43 -8.82
CA ALA A 46 11.16 9.08 -9.89
C ALA A 46 9.65 8.90 -9.67
N PHE A 47 9.19 7.71 -9.28
CA PHE A 47 7.80 7.49 -8.88
C PHE A 47 7.35 8.46 -7.77
N ILE A 48 8.12 8.57 -6.69
CA ILE A 48 7.80 9.43 -5.55
C ILE A 48 7.75 10.91 -5.92
N TYR A 49 8.74 11.41 -6.65
CA TYR A 49 8.86 12.85 -6.92
C TYR A 49 8.06 13.31 -8.14
N GLU A 50 7.88 12.46 -9.14
CA GLU A 50 7.25 12.86 -10.41
C GLU A 50 5.83 12.34 -10.56
N ASP A 51 5.51 11.15 -10.03
CA ASP A 51 4.20 10.54 -10.25
C ASP A 51 3.24 10.74 -9.09
N ILE A 52 3.68 10.57 -7.84
CA ILE A 52 2.82 10.79 -6.66
C ILE A 52 2.09 12.13 -6.68
N PRO A 53 2.73 13.28 -7.01
CA PRO A 53 2.03 14.58 -7.05
C PRO A 53 0.88 14.64 -8.04
N LYS A 54 0.89 13.78 -9.06
CA LYS A 54 -0.14 13.70 -10.10
C LYS A 54 -1.37 12.93 -9.63
N TYR A 55 -1.36 12.21 -8.51
CA TYR A 55 -2.53 11.51 -7.99
C TYR A 55 -3.24 12.36 -6.93
N GLU A 56 -4.58 12.32 -6.89
CA GLU A 56 -5.40 13.10 -5.94
C GLU A 56 -5.21 12.67 -4.48
N ASN A 57 -5.38 11.37 -4.21
CA ASN A 57 -5.45 10.82 -2.84
C ASN A 57 -4.19 10.03 -2.47
N VAL A 58 -3.03 10.44 -2.99
CA VAL A 58 -1.74 9.80 -2.71
C VAL A 58 -0.76 10.82 -2.18
N GLU A 59 -0.22 10.58 -0.99
CA GLU A 59 0.73 11.47 -0.35
C GLU A 59 2.09 10.79 -0.14
N TRP A 60 3.15 11.58 -0.01
CA TRP A 60 4.47 11.08 0.38
C TRP A 60 4.90 11.66 1.72
N LYS A 61 5.21 10.79 2.67
CA LYS A 61 5.71 11.14 3.98
C LYS A 61 7.18 10.74 4.12
N LYS A 62 7.99 11.74 4.49
CA LYS A 62 9.42 11.57 4.74
C LYS A 62 9.62 11.00 6.14
N ILE A 63 10.17 9.78 6.24
CA ILE A 63 10.51 9.14 7.50
C ILE A 63 11.99 8.76 7.46
N GLN A 64 12.79 9.35 8.35
CA GLN A 64 14.24 9.13 8.37
C GLN A 64 14.57 7.65 8.63
N GLY A 65 15.46 7.08 7.81
CA GLY A 65 15.89 5.68 7.94
C GLY A 65 14.84 4.63 7.58
N HIS A 66 13.65 5.03 7.13
CA HIS A 66 12.59 4.09 6.76
C HIS A 66 12.73 3.61 5.31
N PRO A 67 12.55 2.31 5.03
CA PRO A 67 12.49 1.82 3.65
C PRO A 67 11.31 2.45 2.89
N PRO A 68 11.38 2.54 1.55
CA PRO A 68 10.26 3.04 0.77
C PRO A 68 9.13 2.01 0.73
N GLU A 69 7.97 2.39 1.24
CA GLU A 69 6.78 1.53 1.33
C GLU A 69 5.54 2.28 0.83
N LEU A 70 4.66 1.59 0.12
CA LEU A 70 3.34 2.09 -0.28
C LEU A 70 2.28 1.46 0.62
N ILE A 71 1.50 2.29 1.31
CA ILE A 71 0.48 1.90 2.27
C ILE A 71 -0.87 2.38 1.77
N PHE A 72 -1.87 1.50 1.79
CA PHE A 72 -3.25 1.80 1.43
C PHE A 72 -4.13 1.90 2.66
N PHE A 73 -5.03 2.89 2.67
CA PHE A 73 -5.93 3.19 3.78
C PHE A 73 -7.38 3.13 3.33
N ASN A 74 -8.25 2.71 4.25
CA ASN A 74 -9.71 2.79 4.09
C ASN A 74 -10.26 4.16 4.54
N GLU A 75 -11.57 4.33 4.47
CA GLU A 75 -12.28 5.56 4.90
C GLU A 75 -12.12 5.89 6.39
N ALA A 76 -11.77 4.90 7.22
CA ALA A 76 -11.50 5.09 8.64
C ALA A 76 -10.00 5.38 8.93
N ASP A 77 -9.20 5.68 7.89
CA ASP A 77 -7.75 5.86 7.97
C ASP A 77 -6.98 4.65 8.54
N GLU A 78 -7.56 3.45 8.46
CA GLU A 78 -6.90 2.21 8.86
C GLU A 78 -6.06 1.66 7.72
N GLU A 79 -4.87 1.15 8.03
CA GLU A 79 -4.03 0.45 7.06
C GLU A 79 -4.70 -0.86 6.61
N VAL A 80 -4.89 -0.99 5.30
CA VAL A 80 -5.49 -2.17 4.66
C VAL A 80 -4.41 -3.05 4.03
N GLU A 81 -3.41 -2.42 3.40
CA GLU A 81 -2.37 -3.12 2.64
C GLU A 81 -1.07 -2.31 2.65
N ARG A 82 0.07 -3.00 2.61
CA ARG A 82 1.41 -2.42 2.61
C ARG A 82 2.31 -3.18 1.63
N HIS A 83 3.06 -2.45 0.80
CA HIS A 83 4.04 -3.02 -0.14
C HIS A 83 5.41 -2.36 -0.01
N LEU A 84 6.45 -3.20 0.01
CA LEU A 84 7.84 -2.75 -0.12
C LEU A 84 8.14 -2.34 -1.56
N LEU A 85 8.56 -1.09 -1.77
CA LEU A 85 8.84 -0.56 -3.10
C LEU A 85 10.23 -0.91 -3.62
N GLU A 86 11.17 -1.33 -2.75
CA GLU A 86 12.57 -1.59 -3.13
C GLU A 86 12.73 -2.65 -4.23
N LYS A 87 11.76 -3.57 -4.35
CA LYS A 87 11.77 -4.65 -5.34
C LYS A 87 10.94 -4.32 -6.58
N LEU A 88 10.37 -3.12 -6.64
CA LEU A 88 9.47 -2.69 -7.70
C LEU A 88 10.13 -1.58 -8.52
N ASN A 89 9.76 -1.50 -9.80
CA ASN A 89 10.11 -0.39 -10.66
C ASN A 89 8.97 0.63 -10.71
N ARG A 90 9.25 1.80 -11.29
CA ARG A 90 8.31 2.92 -11.40
C ARG A 90 6.97 2.50 -12.00
N GLN A 91 7.00 1.69 -13.06
CA GLN A 91 5.81 1.19 -13.72
C GLN A 91 4.98 0.27 -12.81
N ALA A 92 5.62 -0.64 -12.07
CA ALA A 92 4.94 -1.53 -11.14
C ALA A 92 4.29 -0.75 -9.99
N CYS A 93 4.95 0.30 -9.48
CA CYS A 93 4.38 1.19 -8.47
C CYS A 93 3.12 1.90 -8.97
N ASN A 94 3.16 2.50 -10.17
CA ASN A 94 1.97 3.14 -10.77
C ASN A 94 0.84 2.12 -11.00
N LYS A 95 1.17 0.92 -11.50
CA LYS A 95 0.19 -0.15 -11.68
C LYS A 95 -0.48 -0.60 -10.37
N LEU A 96 0.21 -0.52 -9.23
CA LEU A 96 -0.43 -0.80 -7.94
C LEU A 96 -1.51 0.23 -7.63
N LEU A 97 -1.22 1.52 -7.82
CA LEU A 97 -2.20 2.59 -7.63
C LEU A 97 -3.39 2.44 -8.60
N GLU A 98 -3.13 2.23 -9.88
CA GLU A 98 -4.17 2.04 -10.90
C GLU A 98 -5.09 0.84 -10.58
N LYS A 99 -4.52 -0.30 -10.17
CA LYS A 99 -5.28 -1.50 -9.78
C LYS A 99 -6.19 -1.28 -8.58
N ARG A 100 -5.83 -0.34 -7.68
CA ARG A 100 -6.66 0.04 -6.53
C ARG A 100 -7.62 1.19 -6.85
N GLY A 101 -7.65 1.67 -8.09
CA GLY A 101 -8.61 2.67 -8.57
C GLY A 101 -8.18 4.12 -8.38
N PHE A 102 -6.90 4.39 -8.05
CA PHE A 102 -6.39 5.75 -7.95
C PHE A 102 -6.31 6.40 -9.33
N LYS A 103 -6.78 7.65 -9.42
CA LYS A 103 -6.79 8.44 -10.64
C LYS A 103 -5.78 9.57 -10.56
N LEU A 104 -5.30 9.96 -11.74
CA LEU A 104 -4.53 11.17 -11.90
C LEU A 104 -5.46 12.38 -11.75
N LYS A 105 -4.94 13.44 -11.14
CA LYS A 105 -5.54 14.77 -11.10
C LYS A 105 -5.83 15.24 -12.52
N ASP A 106 -6.97 15.88 -12.71
CA ASP A 106 -7.27 16.51 -13.98
C ASP A 106 -6.22 17.59 -14.30
N SER A 107 -5.85 17.69 -15.58
CA SER A 107 -4.79 18.59 -16.07
C SER A 107 -5.05 20.07 -15.79
N ASN A 108 -6.26 20.43 -15.37
CA ASN A 108 -6.65 21.78 -14.99
C ASN A 108 -6.20 22.18 -13.56
N GLU A 109 -5.76 21.23 -12.73
CA GLU A 109 -5.37 21.49 -11.34
C GLU A 109 -3.85 21.61 -11.13
N ILE A 110 -3.06 21.09 -12.08
CA ILE A 110 -1.58 21.05 -12.00
C ILE A 110 -0.95 22.46 -12.13
N GLY A 111 -1.68 23.43 -12.69
CA GLY A 111 -1.19 24.79 -12.93
C GLY A 111 -1.36 25.80 -11.79
N LYS A 112 -1.82 25.40 -10.59
CA LYS A 112 -2.14 26.33 -9.49
C LYS A 112 -1.13 26.39 -8.33
N GLU A 113 -0.06 25.60 -8.36
CA GLU A 113 0.98 25.60 -7.30
C GLU A 113 2.39 25.93 -7.84
N LEU A 114 2.48 26.88 -8.77
CA LEU A 114 3.75 27.53 -9.17
C LEU A 114 3.69 29.04 -8.93
#